data_AF-A0A1E5V6Z7-F1
#
_entry.id   AF-A0A1E5V6Z7-F1
#
_cell.length_a   1.000
_cell.length_b   1.000
_cell.length_c   1.000
_cell.angle_alpha   90.00
_cell.angle_beta   90.00
_cell.angle_gamma   90.00
#
_symmetry.space_group_name_H-M   'P 1'
#
loop_
_entity.id
_entity.type
_entity.pdbx_description
1 polymer ?
#
loop_
_entity_poly.entity_id
_entity_poly.type
_entity_poly.pdbx_seq_one_letter_code
_entity_poly.pdbx_strand_id
1 'polypeptide(L)' 'MELFMIHTGFYEKVTVLESEKRAWESSPEAQAMREALNPWRKHDEQQKK' A
#
# COMPACT_ATOMS: atom_id res chain seq x y z
N MET A 1 -0.60 13.14 -13.19
CA MET A 1 -1.60 13.00 -12.11
C MET A 1 -1.46 14.13 -11.09
N GLU A 2 -0.24 14.40 -10.62
CA GLU A 2 0.10 15.49 -9.70
C GLU A 2 -0.46 16.88 -10.10
N LEU A 3 -0.20 17.36 -11.32
CA LEU A 3 -0.69 18.68 -11.79
C LEU A 3 -2.23 18.80 -11.75
N PHE A 4 -2.95 17.72 -12.07
CA PHE A 4 -4.41 17.68 -12.00
C PHE A 4 -4.90 17.76 -10.56
N MET A 5 -4.25 17.06 -9.63
CA MET A 5 -4.60 17.08 -8.20
C MET A 5 -4.31 18.43 -7.55
N ILE A 6 -3.22 19.09 -7.96
CA ILE A 6 -2.90 20.47 -7.53
C ILE A 6 -3.98 21.42 -8.02
N HIS A 7 -4.33 21.34 -9.31
CA HIS A 7 -5.34 22.22 -9.90
C HIS A 7 -6.74 22.03 -9.31
N THR A 8 -7.08 20.79 -8.94
CA THR A 8 -8.38 20.45 -8.33
C THR A 8 -8.39 20.60 -6.80
N GLY A 9 -7.27 20.99 -6.19
CA GLY A 9 -7.15 21.18 -4.74
C GLY A 9 -7.16 19.90 -3.91
N PHE A 10 -7.01 18.73 -4.56
CA PHE A 10 -6.96 17.44 -3.88
C PHE A 10 -5.56 17.04 -3.43
N TYR A 11 -4.52 17.73 -3.90
CA TYR A 11 -3.13 17.34 -3.70
C TYR A 11 -2.76 17.13 -2.22
N GLU A 12 -3.06 18.09 -1.35
CA GLU A 12 -2.75 17.99 0.08
C GLU A 12 -3.50 16.82 0.75
N LYS A 13 -4.78 16.63 0.43
CA LYS A 13 -5.60 15.56 1.00
C LYS A 13 -5.11 14.18 0.60
N VAL A 14 -4.78 14.01 -0.68
CA VAL A 14 -4.23 12.73 -1.17
C VAL A 14 -2.85 12.48 -0.58
N THR A 15 -2.01 13.51 -0.44
CA THR A 15 -0.69 13.37 0.17
C THR A 15 -0.76 12.89 1.62
N VAL A 16 -1.69 13.43 2.42
CA VAL A 16 -1.94 12.98 3.80
C VAL A 16 -2.42 11.52 3.79
N LEU A 17 -3.42 11.19 2.97
CA LEU A 17 -3.95 9.84 2.87
C LEU A 17 -2.91 8.81 2.41
N GLU A 18 -2.04 9.15 1.47
CA GLU A 18 -0.95 8.29 1.03
C GLU A 18 0.07 8.05 2.14
N SER A 19 0.34 9.07 2.95
CA SER A 19 1.24 8.97 4.10
C SER A 19 0.66 8.07 5.19
N GLU A 20 -0.63 8.23 5.51
CA GLU A 20 -1.35 7.38 6.46
C GLU A 20 -1.44 5.94 5.97
N LYS A 21 -1.78 5.74 4.69
CA LYS A 21 -1.79 4.43 4.04
C LYS A 21 -0.43 3.76 4.15
N ARG A 22 0.65 4.49 3.86
CA ARG A 22 2.02 3.97 3.94
C ARG A 22 2.42 3.61 5.37
N ALA A 23 2.04 4.43 6.36
CA ALA A 23 2.27 4.14 7.77
C ALA A 23 1.54 2.87 8.19
N TRP A 24 0.27 2.72 7.79
CA TRP A 24 -0.51 1.51 8.05
C TRP A 24 0.05 0.28 7.32
N GLU A 25 0.44 0.40 6.05
CA GLU A 25 1.04 -0.69 5.27
C GLU A 25 2.38 -1.18 5.85
N SER A 26 3.07 -0.34 6.62
CA SER A 26 4.30 -0.70 7.33
C SER A 26 4.06 -1.39 8.68
N SER A 27 2.81 -1.45 9.13
CA SER A 27 2.45 -2.04 10.41
C SER A 27 2.43 -3.58 10.35
N PRO A 28 2.67 -4.26 11.48
CA PRO A 28 2.65 -5.72 11.54
C PRO A 28 1.26 -6.30 11.22
N GLU A 29 0.18 -5.57 11.52
CA GLU A 29 -1.19 -5.98 11.21
C GLU A 29 -1.44 -6.01 9.70
N ALA A 30 -0.99 -4.99 8.97
CA ALA A 30 -1.10 -4.96 7.52
C ALA A 30 -0.26 -6.07 6.87
N GLN A 31 0.91 -6.38 7.43
CA GLN A 31 1.75 -7.47 6.95
C GLN A 31 1.09 -8.84 7.19
N ALA A 32 0.52 -9.07 8.37
CA ALA A 32 -0.22 -10.28 8.70
C ALA A 32 -1.46 -10.45 7.80
N MET A 33 -2.21 -9.37 7.56
CA MET A 33 -3.34 -9.38 6.60
C MET A 33 -2.88 -9.75 5.19
N ARG A 34 -1.75 -9.20 4.72
CA ARG A 34 -1.21 -9.52 3.38
C ARG A 34 -0.77 -10.98 3.27
N GLU A 35 -0.17 -11.54 4.32
CA GLU A 35 0.19 -12.95 4.37
C GLU A 35 -1.04 -13.85 4.43
N ALA A 36 -2.09 -13.45 5.15
CA ALA A 36 -3.36 -14.17 5.20
C ALA A 36 -4.15 -14.09 3.88
N LEU A 37 -4.13 -12.93 3.21
CA LEU A 37 -4.86 -12.72 1.95
C LEU A 37 -4.20 -13.37 0.74
N ASN A 38 -2.91 -13.71 0.80
CA ASN A 38 -2.23 -14.40 -0.29
C ASN A 38 -1.73 -15.79 0.14
N PRO A 39 -2.60 -16.81 0.07
CA PRO A 39 -2.25 -18.20 0.40
C PRO A 39 -1.12 -18.76 -0.47
N TRP A 40 -0.95 -18.23 -1.68
CA TRP A 40 0.00 -18.74 -2.68
C TRP A 40 1.37 -18.07 -2.57
N ARG A 41 1.53 -17.05 -1.73
CA ARG A 41 2.78 -16.29 -1.60
C ARG A 41 3.97 -17.19 -1.29
N LYS A 42 3.80 -18.18 -0.41
CA LYS A 42 4.81 -19.18 -0.05
C LYS A 42 5.20 -20.07 -1.24
N HIS A 43 4.25 -20.39 -2.10
CA HIS A 43 4.47 -21.22 -3.29
C HIS A 43 5.22 -20.44 -4.37
N ASP A 44 4.85 -19.17 -4.63
CA ASP A 44 5.60 -18.29 -5.52
C ASP A 44 7.05 -18.08 -5.04
N GLU A 45 7.28 -17.90 -3.74
CA GLU A 45 8.62 -17.78 -3.16
C GLU A 45 9.47 -19.05 -3.33
N GLN A 46 8.85 -20.24 -3.29
CA GLN A 46 9.52 -21.52 -3.55
C GLN A 46 9.81 -21.74 -5.04
N GLN A 47 8.93 -21.29 -5.93
CA GLN A 47 9.10 -21.41 -7.39
C GLN A 47 10.14 -20.43 -7.95
N LYS A 48 10.43 -19.34 -7.23
CA LYS A 48 11.42 -18.33 -7.61
C LYS A 48 12.86 -18.67 -7.21
N LYS A 49 13.07 -19.79 -6.52
CA LYS A 49 14.36 -20.24 -5.97
C LYS A 49 14.97 -21.33 -6.83
#